data_AF-A0A0G0Q5N4-F1
#
_entry.id   AF-A0A0G0Q5N4-F1
#
_cell.length_a   1.000
_cell.length_b   1.000
_cell.length_c   1.000
_cell.angle_alpha   90.00
_cell.angle_beta   90.00
_cell.angle_gamma   90.00
#
_symmetry.space_group_name_H-M   'P 1'
#
loop_
_entity.id
_entity.type
_entity.pdbx_description
1 polymer ?
#
loop_
_entity_poly.entity_id
_entity_poly.type
_entity_poly.pdbx_seq_one_letter_code
_entity_poly.pdbx_strand_id
1 'polypeptide(L)'
;DGCEEASALMAVAWARKQSLPTGNAEAEKKIIAIADWEQQKYKNHNDTSVKDTAERILKGYFKFENFKVVNNITTNDIKKELSLGKIVIAPMHGVKLNNPNFTPPGPDHHMIVIIGYDKAKNEFITNDPGTRKGKHYRYSEKTINEAIRDYPTGHHLPVKEIKKNIIVVSKEK
;
A
#
# COMPACT_ATOMS: atom_id res chain seq x y z
N ASP A 1 9.68 -7.87 4.62
CA ASP A 1 9.83 -6.41 4.51
C ASP A 1 9.92 -6.04 3.04
N GLY A 2 9.25 -4.95 2.62
CA GLY A 2 9.10 -4.60 1.20
C GLY A 2 7.67 -4.28 0.75
N CYS A 3 6.68 -4.23 1.67
CA CYS A 3 5.27 -4.07 1.30
C CYS A 3 4.98 -2.67 0.76
N GLU A 4 5.65 -1.66 1.31
CA GLU A 4 5.58 -0.25 0.93
C GLU A 4 6.18 -0.04 -0.46
N GLU A 5 7.39 -0.57 -0.69
CA GLU A 5 8.09 -0.54 -1.96
C GLU A 5 7.30 -1.26 -3.05
N ALA A 6 6.77 -2.46 -2.74
CA ALA A 6 5.94 -3.22 -3.65
C ALA A 6 4.63 -2.48 -3.98
N SER A 7 3.96 -1.90 -2.97
CA SER A 7 2.72 -1.15 -3.16
C SER A 7 2.94 0.13 -3.98
N ALA A 8 4.02 0.86 -3.71
CA ALA A 8 4.41 2.03 -4.47
C ALA A 8 4.77 1.68 -5.93
N LEU A 9 5.55 0.61 -6.14
CA LEU A 9 5.87 0.11 -7.48
C LEU A 9 4.60 -0.23 -8.27
N MET A 10 3.67 -0.97 -7.68
CA MET A 10 2.39 -1.33 -8.30
C MET A 10 1.58 -0.08 -8.66
N ALA A 11 1.47 0.88 -7.73
CA ALA A 11 0.65 2.06 -7.94
C ALA A 11 1.25 3.00 -8.99
N VAL A 12 2.57 3.21 -8.98
CA VAL A 12 3.26 4.04 -9.98
C VAL A 12 3.21 3.40 -11.35
N ALA A 13 3.44 2.08 -11.46
CA ALA A 13 3.33 1.38 -12.74
C ALA A 13 1.91 1.51 -13.33
N TRP A 14 0.88 1.33 -12.50
CA TRP A 14 -0.51 1.57 -12.90
C TRP A 14 -0.74 3.01 -13.39
N ALA A 15 -0.24 4.00 -12.65
CA ALA A 15 -0.43 5.42 -12.97
C ALA A 15 0.23 5.80 -14.30
N ARG A 16 1.38 5.18 -14.61
CA ARG A 16 2.16 5.37 -15.84
C ARG A 16 1.72 4.49 -17.00
N LYS A 17 0.70 3.64 -16.82
CA LYS A 17 0.27 2.62 -17.80
C LYS A 17 1.41 1.67 -18.20
N GLN A 18 2.35 1.43 -17.28
CA GLN A 18 3.47 0.52 -17.47
C GLN A 18 3.06 -0.90 -17.07
N SER A 19 3.63 -1.89 -17.75
CA SER A 19 3.48 -3.28 -17.34
C SER A 19 4.34 -3.55 -16.11
N LEU A 20 3.77 -4.29 -15.14
CA LEU A 20 4.55 -4.83 -14.04
C LEU A 20 5.40 -6.02 -14.52
N PRO A 21 6.52 -6.32 -13.85
CA PRO A 21 7.30 -7.52 -14.13
C PRO A 21 6.42 -8.77 -14.08
N THR A 22 6.57 -9.66 -15.07
CA THR A 22 5.79 -10.90 -15.15
C THR A 22 6.38 -12.03 -14.29
N GLY A 23 7.64 -11.91 -13.87
CA GLY A 23 8.35 -12.88 -13.04
C GLY A 23 8.69 -12.34 -11.65
N ASN A 24 8.57 -13.21 -10.63
CA ASN A 24 8.86 -12.87 -9.24
C ASN A 24 10.28 -12.29 -9.06
N ALA A 25 11.28 -12.84 -9.76
CA ALA A 25 12.67 -12.40 -9.63
C ALA A 25 12.91 -10.97 -10.13
N GLU A 26 12.20 -10.52 -11.18
CA GLU A 26 12.34 -9.14 -11.67
C GLU A 26 11.57 -8.17 -10.77
N ALA A 27 10.38 -8.55 -10.28
CA ALA A 27 9.64 -7.76 -9.30
C ALA A 27 10.46 -7.57 -8.01
N GLU A 28 11.04 -8.65 -7.50
CA GLU A 28 11.90 -8.66 -6.31
C GLU A 28 13.12 -7.76 -6.50
N LYS A 29 13.81 -7.82 -7.65
CA LYS A 29 14.92 -6.91 -7.96
C LYS A 29 14.51 -5.44 -7.91
N LYS A 30 13.32 -5.08 -8.42
CA LYS A 30 12.84 -3.69 -8.37
C LYS A 30 12.49 -3.27 -6.95
N ILE A 31 11.89 -4.15 -6.16
CA ILE A 31 11.58 -3.90 -4.74
C ILE A 31 12.87 -3.68 -3.94
N ILE A 32 13.85 -4.58 -4.09
CA ILE A 32 15.17 -4.46 -3.45
C ILE A 32 15.85 -3.15 -3.85
N ALA A 33 15.80 -2.76 -5.12
CA ALA A 33 16.40 -1.51 -5.59
C ALA A 33 15.77 -0.26 -4.95
N ILE A 34 14.48 -0.29 -4.61
CA ILE A 34 13.81 0.80 -3.87
C ILE A 34 14.30 0.81 -2.43
N ALA A 35 14.28 -0.35 -1.75
CA ALA A 35 14.71 -0.50 -0.37
C ALA A 35 16.18 -0.10 -0.17
N ASP A 36 17.07 -0.52 -1.07
CA ASP A 36 18.49 -0.15 -1.07
C ASP A 36 18.68 1.37 -1.21
N TRP A 37 17.88 2.01 -2.07
CA TRP A 37 17.93 3.46 -2.23
C TRP A 37 17.47 4.19 -0.96
N GLU A 38 16.39 3.72 -0.32
CA GLU A 38 15.93 4.25 0.96
C GLU A 38 16.97 4.05 2.05
N GLN A 39 17.59 2.88 2.11
CA GLN A 39 18.67 2.57 3.05
C GLN A 39 19.87 3.48 2.85
N GLN A 40 20.29 3.72 1.61
CA GLN A 40 21.43 4.60 1.33
C GLN A 40 21.15 6.04 1.75
N LYS A 41 19.96 6.56 1.43
CA LYS A 41 19.58 7.97 1.60
C LYS A 41 19.08 8.32 2.99
N TYR A 42 18.25 7.47 3.60
CA TYR A 42 17.57 7.72 4.87
C TYR A 42 18.07 6.82 6.02
N LYS A 43 18.99 5.87 5.73
CA LYS A 43 19.49 4.88 6.69
C LYS A 43 18.40 3.98 7.29
N ASN A 44 17.21 3.98 6.70
CA ASN A 44 16.09 3.13 7.06
C ASN A 44 15.14 2.94 5.87
N HIS A 45 14.79 1.68 5.60
CA HIS A 45 13.73 1.27 4.68
C HIS A 45 12.60 0.51 5.40
N ASN A 46 12.73 0.25 6.71
CA ASN A 46 11.75 -0.55 7.45
C ASN A 46 10.55 0.30 7.85
N ASP A 47 9.36 -0.27 7.66
CA ASP A 47 8.05 0.25 8.02
C ASP A 47 7.94 1.74 7.73
N THR A 48 7.61 2.14 6.50
CA THR A 48 7.52 3.58 6.18
C THR A 48 6.08 4.06 6.33
N SER A 49 5.88 5.08 7.19
CA SER A 49 4.57 5.72 7.34
C SER A 49 4.01 6.19 6.00
N VAL A 50 2.70 6.41 5.88
CA VAL A 50 2.07 6.94 4.66
C VAL A 50 2.77 8.20 4.13
N LYS A 51 3.15 9.12 5.02
CA LYS A 51 3.86 10.35 4.65
C LYS A 51 5.25 10.04 4.08
N ASP A 52 6.00 9.15 4.72
CA ASP A 52 7.33 8.78 4.26
C ASP A 52 7.31 7.91 3.01
N THR A 53 6.39 6.94 2.89
CA THR A 53 6.14 6.20 1.63
C THR A 53 5.92 7.19 0.48
N ALA A 54 5.08 8.21 0.68
CA ALA A 54 4.79 9.22 -0.33
C ALA A 54 6.02 10.08 -0.70
N GLU A 55 6.72 10.65 0.28
CA GLU A 55 7.84 11.55 0.03
C GLU A 55 9.12 10.81 -0.40
N ARG A 56 9.41 9.65 0.17
CA ARG A 56 10.63 8.88 -0.09
C ARG A 56 10.50 8.03 -1.33
N ILE A 57 9.43 7.24 -1.45
CA ILE A 57 9.31 6.26 -2.54
C ILE A 57 8.65 6.89 -3.76
N LEU A 58 7.41 7.39 -3.64
CA LEU A 58 6.69 7.93 -4.81
C LEU A 58 7.41 9.15 -5.38
N LYS A 59 7.64 10.18 -4.56
CA LYS A 59 8.30 11.41 -5.01
C LYS A 59 9.82 11.25 -5.12
N GLY A 60 10.45 10.67 -4.10
CA GLY A 60 11.91 10.61 -3.99
C GLY A 60 12.56 9.65 -4.99
N TYR A 61 12.14 8.38 -4.99
CA TYR A 61 12.67 7.33 -5.87
C TYR A 61 12.05 7.41 -7.27
N PHE A 62 10.72 7.32 -7.37
CA PHE A 62 10.04 7.23 -8.66
C PHE A 62 9.90 8.57 -9.40
N LYS A 63 10.18 9.70 -8.74
CA LYS A 63 9.91 11.05 -9.28
C LYS A 63 8.47 11.21 -9.75
N PHE A 64 7.54 10.57 -9.03
CA PHE A 64 6.13 10.57 -9.33
C PHE A 64 5.41 11.58 -8.42
N GLU A 65 4.68 12.53 -9.00
CA GLU A 65 4.03 13.62 -8.25
C GLU A 65 2.50 13.55 -8.26
N ASN A 66 1.90 12.68 -9.08
CA ASN A 66 0.44 12.63 -9.22
C ASN A 66 -0.23 11.78 -8.12
N PHE A 67 0.07 12.12 -6.87
CA PHE A 67 -0.51 11.53 -5.67
C PHE A 67 -0.95 12.60 -4.68
N LYS A 68 -1.77 12.20 -3.70
CA LYS A 68 -2.04 13.00 -2.51
C LYS A 68 -2.05 12.13 -1.26
N VAL A 69 -1.50 12.63 -0.17
CA VAL A 69 -1.69 12.04 1.17
C VAL A 69 -3.01 12.56 1.71
N VAL A 70 -3.87 11.65 2.17
CA VAL A 70 -5.16 11.98 2.77
C VAL A 70 -5.21 11.38 4.17
N ASN A 71 -5.48 12.23 5.16
CA ASN A 71 -5.44 11.86 6.57
C ASN A 71 -6.85 11.64 7.14
N ASN A 72 -6.94 10.82 8.18
CA ASN A 72 -8.17 10.57 8.94
C ASN A 72 -9.38 10.19 8.07
N ILE A 73 -9.17 9.26 7.13
CA ILE A 73 -10.19 8.84 6.17
C ILE A 73 -11.20 7.86 6.75
N THR A 74 -12.32 7.74 6.04
CA THR A 74 -13.31 6.67 6.16
C THR A 74 -13.29 5.76 4.92
N THR A 75 -13.92 4.58 4.99
CA THR A 75 -14.08 3.71 3.82
C THR A 75 -14.90 4.37 2.71
N ASN A 76 -15.79 5.32 3.04
CA ASN A 76 -16.51 6.13 2.06
C ASN A 76 -15.59 7.05 1.27
N ASP A 77 -14.55 7.60 1.90
CA ASP A 77 -13.54 8.41 1.21
C ASP A 77 -12.74 7.57 0.22
N ILE A 78 -12.36 6.34 0.61
CA ILE A 78 -11.71 5.38 -0.32
C ILE A 78 -12.63 5.11 -1.51
N LYS A 79 -13.90 4.76 -1.28
CA LYS A 79 -14.89 4.51 -2.34
C LYS A 79 -15.05 5.70 -3.28
N LYS A 80 -15.05 6.93 -2.74
CA LYS A 80 -15.11 8.17 -3.53
C LYS A 80 -13.90 8.35 -4.43
N GLU A 81 -12.69 8.08 -3.95
CA GLU A 81 -11.49 8.20 -4.80
C GLU A 81 -11.46 7.12 -5.89
N LEU A 82 -11.87 5.89 -5.56
CA LEU A 82 -12.00 4.80 -6.52
C LEU A 82 -13.01 5.12 -7.65
N SER A 83 -14.15 5.74 -7.31
CA SER A 83 -15.15 6.12 -8.33
C SER A 83 -14.67 7.24 -9.27
N LEU A 84 -13.65 8.00 -8.87
CA LEU A 84 -12.96 8.98 -9.72
C LEU A 84 -11.86 8.34 -10.58
N GLY A 85 -11.78 7.01 -10.63
CA GLY A 85 -10.81 6.27 -11.44
C GLY A 85 -9.39 6.30 -10.87
N LYS A 86 -9.24 6.59 -9.58
CA LYS A 86 -7.96 6.56 -8.84
C LYS A 86 -7.79 5.22 -8.12
N ILE A 87 -6.57 4.96 -7.65
CA ILE A 87 -6.27 3.84 -6.74
C ILE A 87 -5.70 4.37 -5.43
N VAL A 88 -5.66 3.51 -4.42
CA VAL A 88 -5.24 3.89 -3.06
C VAL A 88 -4.17 2.95 -2.56
N ILE A 89 -3.05 3.49 -2.08
CA ILE A 89 -2.11 2.76 -1.23
C ILE A 89 -2.56 2.97 0.22
N ALA A 90 -2.77 1.88 0.95
CA ALA A 90 -3.34 1.94 2.30
C ALA A 90 -2.51 1.10 3.28
N PRO A 91 -2.05 1.70 4.40
CA PRO A 91 -1.39 0.98 5.49
C PRO A 91 -2.41 0.17 6.27
N MET A 92 -2.03 -1.03 6.68
CA MET A 92 -2.90 -2.00 7.33
C MET A 92 -2.20 -2.59 8.55
N HIS A 93 -2.98 -2.85 9.58
CA HIS A 93 -2.67 -3.85 10.60
C HIS A 93 -2.92 -5.23 9.99
N GLY A 94 -1.87 -5.91 9.55
CA GLY A 94 -1.99 -7.13 8.74
C GLY A 94 -2.66 -8.30 9.47
N VAL A 95 -2.49 -8.42 10.79
CA VAL A 95 -3.23 -9.39 11.63
C VAL A 95 -4.74 -9.20 11.49
N LYS A 96 -5.22 -7.95 11.46
CA LYS A 96 -6.66 -7.62 11.36
C LYS A 96 -7.24 -7.86 9.95
N LEU A 97 -6.39 -8.00 8.94
CA LEU A 97 -6.84 -8.41 7.61
C LEU A 97 -7.38 -9.85 7.60
N ASN A 98 -6.97 -10.68 8.57
CA ASN A 98 -7.37 -12.09 8.68
C ASN A 98 -7.20 -12.86 7.35
N ASN A 99 -6.15 -12.54 6.59
CA ASN A 99 -5.91 -13.21 5.32
C ASN A 99 -5.36 -14.62 5.59
N PRO A 100 -6.06 -15.70 5.19
CA PRO A 100 -5.63 -17.07 5.43
C PRO A 100 -4.37 -17.46 4.65
N ASN A 101 -3.91 -16.60 3.73
CA ASN A 101 -2.70 -16.81 2.96
C ASN A 101 -1.46 -16.16 3.59
N PHE A 102 -1.60 -15.52 4.76
CA PHE A 102 -0.47 -15.06 5.57
C PHE A 102 0.00 -16.20 6.48
N THR A 103 1.31 -16.21 6.77
CA THR A 103 1.83 -17.01 7.88
C THR A 103 1.25 -16.45 9.19
N PRO A 104 0.56 -17.24 10.02
CA PRO A 104 -0.04 -16.75 11.26
C PRO A 104 1.02 -16.10 12.18
N PRO A 105 0.69 -14.98 12.85
CA PRO A 105 -0.63 -14.32 12.92
C PRO A 105 -0.93 -13.34 11.76
N GLY A 106 -0.02 -13.22 10.79
CA GLY A 106 0.01 -12.13 9.82
C GLY A 106 0.96 -11.00 10.25
N PRO A 107 1.36 -10.12 9.32
CA PRO A 107 2.29 -9.02 9.64
C PRO A 107 1.60 -7.97 10.53
N ASP A 108 2.35 -7.36 11.46
CA ASP A 108 1.81 -6.26 12.28
C ASP A 108 1.67 -4.97 11.45
N HIS A 109 2.74 -4.59 10.76
CA HIS A 109 2.77 -3.51 9.78
C HIS A 109 2.69 -4.08 8.36
N HIS A 110 1.75 -3.57 7.57
CA HIS A 110 1.53 -4.04 6.21
C HIS A 110 1.03 -2.91 5.31
N MET A 111 1.21 -3.06 4.00
CA MET A 111 0.70 -2.10 3.02
C MET A 111 0.13 -2.80 1.81
N ILE A 112 -1.03 -2.34 1.34
CA ILE A 112 -1.73 -2.91 0.18
C ILE A 112 -2.15 -1.82 -0.80
N VAL A 113 -2.47 -2.21 -2.02
CA VAL A 113 -3.07 -1.32 -3.03
C VAL A 113 -4.54 -1.68 -3.23
N ILE A 114 -5.45 -0.75 -2.94
CA ILE A 114 -6.88 -0.88 -3.21
C ILE A 114 -7.16 -0.31 -4.61
N ILE A 115 -7.74 -1.15 -5.46
CA ILE A 115 -7.91 -0.88 -6.90
C ILE A 115 -9.36 -0.85 -7.35
N GLY A 116 -10.31 -1.18 -6.47
CA GLY A 116 -11.74 -1.16 -6.80
C GLY A 116 -12.62 -1.50 -5.60
N TYR A 117 -13.92 -1.35 -5.80
CA TYR A 117 -14.95 -1.68 -4.82
C TYR A 117 -16.13 -2.37 -5.50
N ASP A 118 -16.55 -3.49 -4.95
CA ASP A 118 -17.71 -4.26 -5.37
C ASP A 118 -18.89 -3.93 -4.45
N LYS A 119 -19.78 -3.05 -4.93
CA LYS A 119 -20.94 -2.58 -4.16
C LYS A 119 -21.95 -3.69 -3.86
N ALA A 120 -22.06 -4.70 -4.71
CA ALA A 120 -23.00 -5.80 -4.49
C ALA A 120 -22.56 -6.71 -3.34
N LYS A 121 -21.25 -6.87 -3.16
CA LYS A 121 -20.66 -7.73 -2.12
C LYS A 121 -20.17 -6.99 -0.88
N ASN A 122 -20.12 -5.65 -0.94
CA ASN A 122 -19.48 -4.81 0.07
C ASN A 122 -18.00 -5.17 0.32
N GLU A 123 -17.26 -5.35 -0.78
CA GLU A 123 -15.86 -5.77 -0.76
C GLU A 123 -14.96 -4.81 -1.52
N PHE A 124 -13.77 -4.54 -0.96
CA PHE A 124 -12.68 -3.90 -1.68
C PHE A 124 -11.90 -4.95 -2.48
N ILE A 125 -11.52 -4.57 -3.70
CA ILE A 125 -10.63 -5.35 -4.56
C ILE A 125 -9.23 -4.77 -4.38
N THR A 126 -8.26 -5.61 -4.05
CA THR A 126 -6.91 -5.19 -3.67
C THR A 126 -5.84 -5.97 -4.42
N ASN A 127 -4.64 -5.39 -4.51
CA ASN A 127 -3.41 -6.11 -4.78
C ASN A 127 -2.58 -6.10 -3.49
N ASP A 128 -2.46 -7.26 -2.87
CA ASP A 128 -1.80 -7.45 -1.58
C ASP A 128 -0.39 -8.05 -1.78
N PRO A 129 0.70 -7.30 -1.57
CA PRO A 129 2.06 -7.82 -1.76
C PRO A 129 2.49 -8.80 -0.66
N GLY A 130 1.74 -8.93 0.43
CA GLY A 130 2.07 -9.81 1.57
C GLY A 130 1.80 -11.29 1.29
N THR A 131 1.26 -11.64 0.12
CA THR A 131 0.98 -13.03 -0.25
C THR A 131 1.02 -13.26 -1.76
N ARG A 132 1.39 -14.49 -2.15
CA ARG A 132 1.39 -14.92 -3.56
C ARG A 132 -0.01 -14.94 -4.19
N LYS A 133 -1.07 -14.93 -3.37
CA LYS A 133 -2.48 -14.88 -3.81
C LYS A 133 -3.10 -13.48 -3.66
N GLY A 134 -2.28 -12.44 -3.65
CA GLY A 134 -2.74 -11.09 -3.34
C GLY A 134 -3.36 -10.33 -4.51
N LYS A 135 -3.15 -10.78 -5.75
CA LYS A 135 -3.71 -10.11 -6.93
C LYS A 135 -5.23 -10.20 -6.95
N HIS A 136 -5.91 -9.06 -7.03
CA HIS A 136 -7.37 -8.94 -6.94
C HIS A 136 -7.97 -9.61 -5.70
N TYR A 137 -7.20 -9.75 -4.62
CA TYR A 137 -7.70 -10.31 -3.38
C TYR A 137 -8.79 -9.40 -2.80
N ARG A 138 -9.82 -10.01 -2.22
CA ARG A 138 -11.01 -9.31 -1.76
C ARG A 138 -11.07 -9.28 -0.24
N TYR A 139 -11.27 -8.08 0.30
CA TYR A 139 -11.51 -7.86 1.71
C TYR A 139 -12.86 -7.19 1.90
N SER A 140 -13.63 -7.59 2.92
CA SER A 140 -14.88 -6.90 3.23
C SER A 140 -14.63 -5.45 3.63
N GLU A 141 -15.61 -4.56 3.42
CA GLU A 141 -15.53 -3.17 3.87
C GLU A 141 -15.24 -3.08 5.39
N LYS A 142 -15.85 -3.97 6.17
CA LYS A 142 -15.60 -4.09 7.61
C LYS A 142 -14.13 -4.41 7.90
N THR A 143 -13.58 -5.42 7.22
CA THR A 143 -12.17 -5.82 7.38
C THR A 143 -11.23 -4.66 7.07
N ILE A 144 -11.43 -3.95 5.97
CA ILE A 144 -10.62 -2.77 5.63
C ILE A 144 -10.77 -1.67 6.69
N ASN A 145 -11.98 -1.39 7.15
CA ASN A 145 -12.20 -0.37 8.17
C ASN A 145 -11.54 -0.70 9.52
N GLU A 146 -11.48 -1.97 9.89
CA GLU A 146 -10.86 -2.43 11.15
C GLU A 146 -9.33 -2.56 11.04
N ALA A 147 -8.83 -2.89 9.85
CA ALA A 147 -7.40 -3.10 9.62
C ALA A 147 -6.65 -1.80 9.28
N ILE A 148 -7.28 -0.83 8.63
CA ILE A 148 -6.58 0.38 8.17
C ILE A 148 -6.00 1.18 9.35
N ARG A 149 -4.68 1.30 9.35
CA ARG A 149 -3.90 1.92 10.43
C ARG A 149 -2.52 2.29 9.89
N ASP A 150 -2.24 3.57 9.86
CA ASP A 150 -0.90 4.11 9.60
C ASP A 150 0.02 3.82 10.80
N TYR A 151 1.31 3.71 10.54
CA TYR A 151 2.33 3.35 11.52
C TYR A 151 3.55 4.27 11.42
N PRO A 152 4.28 4.49 12.51
CA PRO A 152 5.44 5.37 12.52
C PRO A 152 6.59 4.77 11.69
N THR A 153 7.37 5.64 11.06
CA THR A 153 8.53 5.20 10.28
C THR A 153 9.62 4.64 11.19
N GLY A 154 10.00 3.38 10.98
CA GLY A 154 11.05 2.71 11.74
C GLY A 154 10.68 1.29 12.14
N HIS A 155 11.71 0.45 12.28
CA HIS A 155 11.57 -0.99 12.47
C HIS A 155 10.71 -1.38 13.68
N HIS A 156 9.48 -1.83 13.42
CA HIS A 156 8.49 -2.30 14.40
C HIS A 156 8.25 -1.33 15.55
N LEU A 157 8.27 -0.03 15.25
CA LEU A 157 7.99 1.00 16.26
C LEU A 157 6.52 0.93 16.72
N PRO A 158 6.24 1.11 18.02
CA PRO A 158 4.90 0.95 18.56
C PRO A 158 3.93 2.01 18.01
N VAL A 159 2.76 1.57 17.56
CA VAL A 159 1.67 2.46 17.16
C VAL A 159 0.94 3.00 18.40
N LYS A 160 1.20 4.27 18.74
CA LYS A 160 0.60 4.93 19.91
C LYS A 160 -0.84 5.42 19.68
N GLU A 161 -1.21 5.67 18.43
CA GLU A 161 -2.51 6.22 18.04
C GLU A 161 -2.91 5.64 16.69
N ILE A 162 -4.18 5.23 16.53
CA ILE A 162 -4.69 4.72 15.26
C ILE A 162 -5.04 5.90 14.37
N LYS A 163 -4.21 6.15 13.35
CA LYS A 163 -4.50 7.11 12.28
C LYS A 163 -4.84 6.37 11.01
N LYS A 164 -5.91 6.79 10.34
CA LYS A 164 -6.33 6.22 9.06
C LYS A 164 -5.87 7.14 7.94
N ASN A 165 -4.61 7.04 7.58
CA ASN A 165 -4.02 7.83 6.50
C ASN A 165 -3.82 6.93 5.28
N ILE A 166 -3.89 7.50 4.08
CA ILE A 166 -3.70 6.80 2.81
C ILE A 166 -2.97 7.67 1.79
N ILE A 167 -2.47 7.03 0.74
CA ILE A 167 -2.00 7.72 -0.47
C ILE A 167 -2.99 7.45 -1.58
N VAL A 168 -3.56 8.50 -2.16
CA VAL A 168 -4.40 8.40 -3.35
C VAL A 168 -3.55 8.69 -4.58
N VAL A 169 -3.57 7.80 -5.55
CA VAL A 169 -2.74 7.86 -6.76
C VAL A 169 -3.64 8.04 -7.99
N SER A 170 -3.30 9.02 -8.83
CA SER A 170 -4.01 9.32 -10.09
C SER A 170 -3.15 8.98 -11.30
N LYS A 171 -3.75 8.65 -12.44
CA LYS A 171 -3.01 8.38 -13.69
C LYS A 171 -2.25 9.61 -14.15
N GLU A 172 -1.02 9.43 -14.64
CA GLU A 172 -0.33 10.48 -15.38
C GLU A 172 -1.12 10.83 -16.66
N LYS A 173 -1.10 12.12 -17.01
CA LYS A 173 -1.76 12.63 -18.22
C LYS A 173 -1.03 12.15 -19.46
#